data_AF-A0A3S0YKW3-F1
#
_entry.id   AF-A0A3S0YKW3-F1
#
_cell.length_a   1.000
_cell.length_b   1.000
_cell.length_c   1.000
_cell.angle_alpha   90.00
_cell.angle_beta   90.00
_cell.angle_gamma   90.00
#
_symmetry.space_group_name_H-M   'P 1'
#
loop_
_entity.id
_entity.type
_entity.pdbx_description
1 polymer ?
#
loop_
_entity_poly.entity_id
_entity_poly.type
_entity_poly.pdbx_seq_one_letter_code
_entity_poly.pdbx_strand_id
1 'polypeptide(L)' 'MLSNLYKDIKLFRFDDKTGEVYILAGDDIQVIVYPNGEWEFLNDPEL' A
#
# COMPACT_ATOMS: atom_id res chain seq x y z
N MET A 1 -14.79 7.93 11.23
CA MET A 1 -13.93 7.67 10.06
C MET A 1 -14.80 7.69 8.83
N LEU A 2 -14.57 8.63 7.91
CA LEU A 2 -15.17 8.61 6.57
C LEU A 2 -14.32 7.67 5.72
N SER A 3 -14.97 6.70 5.07
CA SER A 3 -14.31 5.81 4.12
C SER A 3 -13.70 6.61 2.97
N ASN A 4 -12.50 6.27 2.52
CA ASN A 4 -11.86 6.86 1.34
C ASN A 4 -12.54 6.45 0.00
N LEU A 5 -13.71 5.79 0.06
CA LEU A 5 -14.37 5.14 -1.08
C LEU A 5 -13.45 4.08 -1.72
N TYR A 6 -13.95 3.38 -2.73
CA TYR A 6 -13.09 2.52 -3.54
C TYR A 6 -12.16 3.42 -4.37
N LYS A 7 -10.85 3.20 -4.25
CA LYS A 7 -9.82 3.86 -5.05
C LYS A 7 -9.24 2.86 -6.04
N ASP A 8 -8.93 3.34 -7.24
CA ASP A 8 -8.27 2.52 -8.24
C ASP A 8 -6.85 2.17 -7.79
N ILE A 9 -6.46 0.91 -7.98
CA ILE A 9 -5.08 0.48 -7.83
C ILE A 9 -4.31 0.94 -9.07
N LYS A 10 -3.40 1.89 -8.90
CA LYS A 10 -2.54 2.40 -9.98
C LYS A 10 -1.28 1.57 -10.17
N LEU A 11 -0.73 1.03 -9.08
CA LEU A 11 0.47 0.20 -9.10
C LEU A 11 0.36 -0.93 -8.08
N PHE A 12 0.81 -2.10 -8.49
CA PHE A 12 0.95 -3.29 -7.67
C PHE A 12 2.33 -3.91 -7.93
N ARG A 13 3.10 -4.15 -6.88
CA ARG A 13 4.38 -4.86 -6.95
C ARG A 13 4.45 -5.91 -5.84
N PHE A 14 4.93 -7.09 -6.20
CA PHE A 14 5.35 -8.11 -5.25
C PHE A 14 6.87 -8.24 -5.29
N ASP A 15 7.50 -8.29 -4.12
CA ASP A 15 8.92 -8.60 -3.97
C ASP A 15 9.08 -10.06 -3.56
N ASP A 16 9.66 -10.88 -4.42
CA ASP A 16 9.79 -12.32 -4.21
C ASP A 16 10.88 -12.69 -3.18
N LYS A 17 11.78 -11.75 -2.85
CA LYS A 17 12.84 -11.95 -1.86
C LYS A 17 12.35 -11.67 -0.46
N THR A 18 11.58 -10.60 -0.27
CA THR A 18 11.04 -10.20 1.05
C THR A 18 9.63 -10.76 1.29
N GLY A 19 8.91 -11.11 0.22
CA GLY A 19 7.51 -11.53 0.28
C GLY A 19 6.53 -10.38 0.49
N GLU A 20 6.99 -9.13 0.33
CA GLU A 20 6.19 -7.93 0.56
C GLU A 20 5.36 -7.57 -0.69
N VAL A 21 4.18 -7.02 -0.44
CA VAL A 21 3.30 -6.49 -1.48
C VAL A 21 3.17 -4.98 -1.29
N TYR A 22 3.46 -4.22 -2.35
CA TYR A 22 3.32 -2.77 -2.39
C TYR A 22 2.14 -2.39 -3.27
N ILE A 23 1.25 -1.56 -2.75
CA ILE A 23 0.03 -1.11 -3.42
C ILE A 23 0.00 0.42 -3.41
N LEU A 24 -0.12 1.02 -4.59
CA LEU A 24 -0.45 2.44 -4.76
C LEU A 24 -1.90 2.55 -5.23
N ALA A 25 -2.74 3.20 -4.44
CA ALA A 25 -4.14 3.42 -4.74
C ALA A 25 -4.48 4.91 -4.77
N GLY A 26 -5.32 5.32 -5.72
CA GLY A 26 -5.65 6.74 -5.89
C GLY A 26 -4.40 7.59 -6.16
N ASP A 27 -4.32 8.78 -5.56
CA ASP A 27 -3.22 9.73 -5.83
C ASP A 27 -2.09 9.64 -4.80
N ASP A 28 -2.40 9.23 -3.57
CA ASP A 28 -1.52 9.37 -2.40
C ASP A 28 -1.54 8.17 -1.45
N ILE A 29 -2.45 7.20 -1.63
CA ILE A 29 -2.56 6.07 -0.71
C ILE A 29 -1.51 5.02 -1.08
N GLN A 30 -0.59 4.79 -0.17
CA GLN A 30 0.43 3.75 -0.26
C GLN A 30 0.25 2.75 0.87
N VAL A 31 0.25 1.46 0.53
CA VAL A 31 0.11 0.36 1.50
C VAL A 31 1.20 -0.66 1.24
N ILE A 32 1.80 -1.15 2.33
CA ILE A 32 2.62 -2.36 2.32
C ILE A 32 1.87 -3.47 3.05
N VAL A 33 1.89 -4.67 2.48
CA VAL A 33 1.42 -5.91 3.13
C VAL A 33 2.62 -6.83 3.31
N TYR A 34 2.86 -7.22 4.55
CA TYR A 34 3.95 -8.07 4.97
C TYR A 34 3.61 -9.56 4.77
N PRO A 35 4.60 -10.45 4.69
CA PRO A 35 4.38 -11.90 4.51
C PRO A 35 3.53 -12.55 5.61
N ASN A 36 3.51 -11.96 6.81
CA ASN A 36 2.72 -12.42 7.95
C ASN A 36 1.24 -12.00 7.87
N GLY A 37 0.85 -11.23 6.85
CA GLY A 37 -0.50 -10.71 6.66
C GLY A 37 -0.79 -9.39 7.38
N GLU A 38 0.17 -8.86 8.14
CA GLU A 38 0.08 -7.49 8.66
C GLU A 38 0.26 -6.48 7.54
N TRP A 39 -0.32 -5.30 7.70
CA TRP A 39 -0.25 -4.24 6.69
C TRP A 39 -0.25 -2.88 7.36
N GLU A 40 0.35 -1.90 6.68
CA GLU A 40 0.38 -0.52 7.14
C GLU A 40 0.34 0.47 5.98
N PHE A 41 -0.11 1.69 6.28
CA PHE A 41 0.03 2.80 5.35
C PHE A 41 1.48 3.27 5.37
N LEU A 42 2.08 3.38 4.18
CA LEU A 42 3.35 4.06 4.03
C LEU A 42 3.06 5.57 4.09
N ASN A 43 3.13 6.13 5.30
CA ASN A 43 3.18 7.58 5.46
C ASN A 43 4.60 8.01 5.14
N ASP A 44 4.74 8.83 4.09
CA ASP A 44 5.98 9.53 3.81
C ASP A 44 5.91 10.92 4.44
N PRO A 45 6.54 11.17 5.60
CA PRO A 45 6.62 12.50 6.18
C PRO A 45 7.61 13.43 5.45
N GLU A 46 8.33 12.97 4.41
CA GLU A 46 9.48 13.68 3.84
C GLU A 46 9.35 14.07 2.34
N LEU A 47 8.15 14.07 1.75
CA LEU A 47 7.90 14.69 0.43
C LEU A 47 7.42 16.15 0.51
#